data_AF-A0A374UG52-F1
#
_entry.id   AF-A0A374UG52-F1
#
_cell.length_a   1.000
_cell.length_b   1.000
_cell.length_c   1.000
_cell.angle_alpha   90.00
_cell.angle_beta   90.00
_cell.angle_gamma   90.00
#
_symmetry.space_group_name_H-M   'P 1'
#
loop_
_entity.id
_entity.type
_entity.pdbx_description
1 polymer ?
#
loop_
_entity_poly.entity_id
_entity_poly.type
_entity_poly.pdbx_seq_one_letter_code
_entity_poly.pdbx_strand_id
1 'polypeptide(L)'
;MQECASEGFAIDGFYRDDKTSRETLAFLEEDNCRWQLVDQDGICTDGQFKRTDDPNILILKKENGEEFGTVHVAYMSRRREQGQLYLFRDSKVTRFYLVSTKPAFTVESGDVDPDS
;
A
#
# COMPACT_ATOMS: atom_id res chain seq x y z
N MET A 1 -17.56 4.18 -17.12
CA MET A 1 -17.56 4.40 -15.66
C MET A 1 -16.32 5.20 -15.34
N GLN A 2 -16.50 6.47 -14.99
CA GLN A 2 -15.46 7.42 -14.60
C GLN A 2 -15.93 7.99 -13.28
N GLU A 3 -15.19 7.74 -12.18
CA GLU A 3 -15.02 8.62 -10.99
C GLU A 3 -13.78 8.13 -10.21
N CYS A 4 -12.56 8.39 -10.71
CA CYS A 4 -11.32 8.28 -9.92
C CYS A 4 -10.73 9.69 -9.71
N ALA A 5 -11.51 10.55 -9.07
CA ALA A 5 -10.98 11.80 -8.50
C ALA A 5 -11.61 11.98 -7.11
N SER A 6 -11.24 11.10 -6.18
CA SER A 6 -11.63 11.27 -4.78
C SER A 6 -10.64 12.23 -4.11
N GLU A 7 -11.13 13.33 -3.55
CA GLU A 7 -10.38 14.37 -2.83
C GLU A 7 -9.69 13.84 -1.54
N GLY A 8 -8.64 13.03 -1.69
CA GLY A 8 -7.73 12.62 -0.62
C GLY A 8 -6.28 12.79 -1.02
N PHE A 9 -5.36 12.54 -0.09
CA PHE A 9 -3.94 12.52 -0.45
C PHE A 9 -3.67 11.42 -1.49
N ALA A 10 -2.89 11.73 -2.53
CA ALA A 10 -2.34 10.71 -3.41
C ALA A 10 -1.44 9.78 -2.59
N ILE A 11 -1.60 8.46 -2.78
CA ILE A 11 -0.92 7.45 -1.95
C ILE A 11 0.05 6.57 -2.72
N ASP A 12 0.13 6.66 -4.05
CA ASP A 12 1.08 5.88 -4.85
C ASP A 12 2.51 6.01 -4.30
N GLY A 13 3.17 4.88 -4.13
CA GLY A 13 4.55 4.90 -3.69
C GLY A 13 4.93 3.71 -2.82
N PHE A 14 6.11 3.84 -2.26
CA PHE A 14 6.79 2.88 -1.42
C PHE A 14 7.05 3.50 -0.06
N TYR A 15 6.67 2.78 0.98
CA TYR A 15 6.70 3.22 2.36
C TYR A 15 7.46 2.22 3.21
N ARG A 16 8.12 2.70 4.26
CA ARG A 16 8.91 1.87 5.18
C ARG A 16 8.55 2.15 6.62
N ASP A 17 8.53 1.11 7.45
CA ASP A 17 8.16 1.26 8.85
C ASP A 17 9.23 2.04 9.64
N ASP A 18 8.76 2.85 10.58
CA ASP A 18 9.59 3.73 11.42
C ASP A 18 10.49 2.98 12.40
N LYS A 19 10.03 1.83 12.93
CA LYS A 19 10.64 1.22 14.12
C LYS A 19 11.77 0.27 13.77
N THR A 20 11.56 -0.56 12.76
CA THR A 20 12.47 -1.65 12.37
C THR A 20 13.10 -1.38 11.02
N SER A 21 12.47 -0.55 10.17
CA SER A 21 12.88 -0.31 8.78
C SER A 21 12.97 -1.60 7.94
N ARG A 22 12.21 -2.64 8.33
CA ARG A 22 12.19 -3.96 7.71
C ARG A 22 10.88 -4.25 7.00
N GLU A 23 9.77 -3.70 7.50
CA GLU A 23 8.49 -3.82 6.82
C GLU A 23 8.35 -2.73 5.77
N THR A 24 7.86 -3.12 4.60
CA THR A 24 7.58 -2.18 3.52
C THR A 24 6.16 -2.33 3.04
N LEU A 25 5.56 -1.21 2.65
CA LEU A 25 4.21 -1.16 2.11
C LEU A 25 4.25 -0.36 0.81
N ALA A 26 3.68 -0.92 -0.25
CA ALA A 26 3.59 -0.29 -1.55
C ALA A 26 2.13 -0.11 -1.96
N PHE A 27 1.85 0.99 -2.66
CA PHE A 27 0.54 1.29 -3.23
C PHE A 27 0.65 1.76 -4.67
N LEU A 28 -0.31 1.35 -5.50
CA LEU A 28 -0.53 1.84 -6.84
C LEU A 28 -2.03 2.02 -7.08
N GLU A 29 -2.47 3.26 -7.28
CA GLU A 29 -3.85 3.64 -7.58
C GLU A 29 -4.22 3.33 -9.04
N GLU A 30 -3.26 3.36 -9.96
CA GLU A 30 -3.46 2.92 -11.35
C GLU A 30 -3.67 1.39 -11.41
N ASP A 31 -4.56 0.94 -12.30
CA ASP A 31 -4.85 -0.48 -12.55
C ASP A 31 -5.27 -1.28 -11.29
N ASN A 32 -6.58 -1.27 -10.99
CA ASN A 32 -7.21 -2.08 -9.93
C ASN A 32 -6.85 -1.74 -8.47
N CYS A 33 -6.21 -0.60 -8.19
CA CYS A 33 -5.89 -0.13 -6.84
C CYS A 33 -5.16 -1.20 -6.01
N ARG A 34 -3.89 -1.47 -6.35
CA ARG A 34 -3.12 -2.57 -5.76
C ARG A 34 -2.28 -2.12 -4.57
N TRP A 35 -2.10 -3.01 -3.61
CA TRP A 35 -1.16 -2.83 -2.51
C TRP A 35 -0.33 -4.09 -2.31
N GLN A 36 0.85 -3.93 -1.71
CA GLN A 36 1.67 -5.05 -1.25
C GLN A 36 2.40 -4.66 0.02
N LEU A 37 2.33 -5.54 1.02
CA LEU A 37 3.17 -5.51 2.19
C LEU A 37 4.23 -6.59 2.08
N VAL A 38 5.48 -6.24 2.36
CA VAL A 38 6.54 -7.20 2.67
C VAL A 38 6.83 -7.07 4.16
N ASP A 39 6.64 -8.15 4.91
CA ASP A 39 6.86 -8.15 6.36
C ASP A 39 8.36 -8.30 6.71
N GLN A 40 8.69 -8.31 8.01
CA GLN A 40 10.06 -8.43 8.52
C GLN A 40 10.73 -9.76 8.14
N ASP A 41 9.95 -10.82 7.98
CA ASP A 41 10.39 -12.14 7.52
C ASP A 41 10.49 -12.24 5.99
N GLY A 42 10.15 -11.16 5.26
CA GLY A 42 10.17 -11.11 3.80
C GLY A 42 8.93 -11.73 3.16
N ILE A 43 7.89 -12.07 3.93
CA ILE A 43 6.65 -12.63 3.40
C ILE A 43 5.88 -11.51 2.71
N CYS A 44 5.57 -11.75 1.45
CA CYS A 44 4.78 -10.83 0.63
C CYS A 44 3.30 -11.15 0.81
N THR A 45 2.50 -10.11 1.07
CA THR A 45 1.04 -10.18 1.02
C THR A 45 0.55 -9.01 0.20
N ASP A 46 -0.30 -9.28 -0.77
CA ASP A 46 -0.82 -8.28 -1.70
C ASP A 46 -2.32 -8.46 -1.94
N GLY A 47 -2.86 -7.49 -2.67
CA GLY A 47 -4.25 -7.49 -3.09
C GLY A 47 -4.70 -6.10 -3.50
N GLN A 48 -5.97 -5.82 -3.25
CA GLN A 48 -6.64 -4.60 -3.70
C GLN A 48 -7.07 -3.74 -2.51
N PHE A 49 -7.09 -2.42 -2.69
CA PHE A 49 -7.60 -1.50 -1.69
C PHE A 49 -8.72 -0.63 -2.26
N LYS A 50 -9.54 -0.11 -1.34
CA LYS A 50 -10.57 0.90 -1.66
C LYS A 50 -10.53 2.03 -0.64
N ARG A 51 -10.78 3.26 -1.08
CA ARG A 51 -11.06 4.40 -0.20
C ARG A 51 -12.44 4.21 0.45
N THR A 52 -12.58 4.69 1.68
CA THR A 52 -13.89 4.81 2.34
C THR A 52 -14.54 6.16 2.02
N ASP A 53 -15.68 6.46 2.62
CA ASP A 53 -16.27 7.80 2.60
C ASP A 53 -15.31 8.87 3.15
N ASP A 54 -14.45 8.50 4.11
CA ASP A 54 -13.27 9.31 4.43
C ASP A 54 -12.15 8.99 3.41
N PRO A 55 -11.72 9.97 2.61
CA PRO A 55 -10.78 9.72 1.53
C PRO A 55 -9.37 9.40 2.04
N ASN A 56 -9.04 9.68 3.31
CA ASN A 56 -7.76 9.34 3.91
C ASN A 56 -7.78 7.98 4.62
N ILE A 57 -8.91 7.25 4.58
CA ILE A 57 -9.03 5.90 5.13
C ILE A 57 -9.19 4.90 3.97
N LEU A 58 -8.32 3.88 3.94
CA LEU A 58 -8.33 2.81 2.95
C LEU A 58 -8.62 1.47 3.63
N ILE A 59 -9.42 0.63 3.00
CA ILE A 59 -9.60 -0.78 3.39
C ILE A 59 -8.74 -1.63 2.47
N LEU A 60 -7.82 -2.42 3.03
CA LEU A 60 -6.98 -3.37 2.31
C LEU A 60 -7.64 -4.74 2.30
N LYS A 61 -7.76 -5.33 1.12
CA LYS A 61 -8.18 -6.71 0.94
C LYS A 61 -7.06 -7.50 0.29
N LYS A 62 -6.88 -8.74 0.74
CA LYS A 62 -6.02 -9.71 0.06
C LYS A 62 -6.65 -10.09 -1.27
N GLU A 63 -5.88 -10.74 -2.15
CA GLU A 63 -6.38 -11.27 -3.42
C GLU A 63 -7.61 -12.18 -3.26
N ASN A 64 -7.66 -12.98 -2.19
CA ASN A 64 -8.79 -13.85 -1.89
C ASN A 64 -10.06 -13.12 -1.39
N GLY A 65 -10.01 -11.78 -1.29
CA GLY A 65 -11.12 -10.92 -0.87
C GLY A 65 -11.25 -10.72 0.64
N GLU A 66 -10.48 -11.42 1.47
CA GLU A 66 -10.46 -11.22 2.92
C GLU A 66 -9.90 -9.84 3.27
N GLU A 67 -10.48 -9.20 4.29
CA GLU A 67 -9.93 -7.95 4.82
C GLU A 67 -8.58 -8.21 5.49
N PHE A 68 -7.56 -7.47 5.07
CA PHE A 68 -6.23 -7.51 5.66
C PHE A 68 -6.06 -6.48 6.77
N GLY A 69 -6.61 -5.28 6.57
CA GLY A 69 -6.49 -4.20 7.52
C GLY A 69 -6.97 -2.86 6.96
N THR A 70 -6.84 -1.83 7.78
CA THR A 70 -7.22 -0.45 7.42
C THR A 70 -6.00 0.45 7.44
N VAL A 71 -5.90 1.35 6.47
CA VAL A 71 -4.84 2.36 6.41
C VAL A 71 -5.43 3.74 6.65
N HIS A 72 -4.79 4.53 7.50
CA HIS A 72 -5.07 5.95 7.66
C HIS A 72 -3.89 6.77 7.14
N VAL A 73 -4.14 7.60 6.14
CA VAL A 73 -3.17 8.51 5.52
C VAL A 73 -3.16 9.81 6.32
N ALA A 74 -2.31 9.87 7.34
CA ALA A 74 -2.29 11.00 8.27
C ALA A 74 -1.74 12.28 7.63
N TYR A 75 -0.77 12.16 6.72
CA TYR A 75 -0.15 13.32 6.08
C TYR A 75 0.53 12.94 4.76
N MET A 76 0.43 13.83 3.78
CA MET A 76 1.25 13.82 2.57
C MET A 76 1.64 15.25 2.22
N SER A 77 2.92 15.51 1.98
CA SER A 77 3.35 16.84 1.53
C SER A 77 2.88 17.09 0.10
N ARG A 78 2.65 18.36 -0.26
CA ARG A 78 2.15 18.75 -1.60
C ARG A 78 3.04 18.24 -2.74
N ARG A 79 4.35 18.21 -2.52
CA ARG A 79 5.34 17.71 -3.49
C ARG A 79 5.60 16.20 -3.39
N ARG A 80 4.96 15.52 -2.42
CA ARG A 80 5.13 14.10 -2.11
C ARG A 80 6.60 13.72 -1.82
N GLU A 81 7.32 14.62 -1.17
CA GLU A 81 8.68 14.39 -0.65
C GLU A 81 8.64 13.82 0.79
N GLN A 82 7.49 13.93 1.45
CA GLN A 82 7.23 13.41 2.79
C GLN A 82 5.81 12.88 2.84
N GLY A 83 5.61 11.78 3.57
CA GLY A 83 4.30 11.21 3.80
C GLY A 83 4.33 10.31 5.01
N GLN A 84 3.20 10.20 5.70
CA GLN A 84 3.02 9.35 6.86
C GLN A 84 1.66 8.67 6.79
N LEU A 85 1.66 7.36 7.00
CA LEU A 85 0.46 6.56 7.11
C LEU A 85 0.55 5.57 8.27
N TYR A 86 -0.61 5.09 8.69
CA TYR A 86 -0.77 4.09 9.73
C TYR A 86 -1.54 2.91 9.18
N LEU A 87 -1.02 1.70 9.36
CA LEU A 87 -1.71 0.45 9.05
C LEU A 87 -2.19 -0.19 10.35
N PHE A 88 -3.49 -0.47 10.42
CA PHE A 88 -4.17 -1.18 11.49
C PHE A 88 -4.47 -2.60 11.03
N ARG A 89 -3.86 -3.60 11.67
CA ARG A 89 -4.11 -5.04 11.42
C ARG A 89 -3.81 -5.86 12.66
N ASP A 90 -4.51 -6.97 12.90
CA ASP A 90 -4.24 -7.90 14.00
C ASP A 90 -4.09 -7.23 15.39
N SER A 91 -4.93 -6.22 15.67
CA SER A 91 -4.84 -5.38 16.90
C SER A 91 -3.53 -4.60 17.07
N LYS A 92 -2.71 -4.51 16.03
CA LYS A 92 -1.46 -3.73 15.97
C LYS A 92 -1.62 -2.52 15.07
N VAL A 93 -0.83 -1.49 15.35
CA VAL A 93 -0.70 -0.30 14.51
C VAL A 93 0.76 -0.13 14.13
N THR A 94 1.03 -0.14 12.83
CA THR A 94 2.36 0.10 12.28
C THR A 94 2.36 1.44 11.54
N ARG A 95 3.35 2.28 11.84
CA ARG A 95 3.53 3.58 11.22
C ARG A 95 4.58 3.49 10.11
N PHE A 96 4.27 4.05 8.96
CA PHE A 96 5.16 4.08 7.81
C PHE A 96 5.40 5.50 7.32
N TYR A 97 6.58 5.72 6.74
CA TYR A 97 6.90 6.95 6.01
C TYR A 97 7.10 6.68 4.54
N LEU A 98 6.72 7.66 3.72
CA LEU A 98 6.99 7.65 2.29
C LEU A 98 8.51 7.67 2.06
N VAL A 99 8.98 6.73 1.27
CA VAL A 99 10.38 6.64 0.82
C VAL A 99 10.49 7.06 -0.64
N SER A 100 9.51 6.70 -1.47
CA SER A 100 9.49 7.05 -2.90
C SER A 100 8.05 7.12 -3.41
N THR A 101 7.75 8.04 -4.32
CA THR A 101 6.47 8.09 -5.04
C THR A 101 6.34 7.01 -6.11
N LYS A 102 7.45 6.35 -6.48
CA LYS A 102 7.43 5.16 -7.32
C LYS A 102 7.17 3.95 -6.42
N PRO A 103 6.09 3.19 -6.66
CA PRO A 103 5.88 1.97 -5.89
C PRO A 103 6.98 0.94 -6.19
N ALA A 104 7.28 0.13 -5.19
CA ALA A 104 8.17 -1.01 -5.32
C ALA A 104 7.41 -2.27 -4.92
N PHE A 105 6.81 -2.92 -5.90
CA PHE A 105 6.24 -4.26 -5.75
C PHE A 105 7.34 -5.28 -6.01
N THR A 106 7.50 -6.25 -5.13
CA THR A 106 8.22 -7.48 -5.44
C THR A 106 7.37 -8.21 -6.47
N VAL A 107 7.90 -8.42 -7.67
CA VAL A 107 7.24 -9.24 -8.69
C VAL A 107 6.90 -10.59 -8.09
N GLU A 108 5.65 -11.01 -8.20
CA GLU A 108 5.36 -12.44 -8.16
C GLU A 108 6.24 -13.08 -9.25
N SER A 109 6.99 -14.13 -8.92
CA SER A 109 7.61 -14.97 -9.94
C SER A 109 6.48 -15.60 -10.77
N GLY A 110 5.94 -14.85 -11.73
CA GLY A 110 5.27 -15.44 -12.87
C GLY A 110 6.30 -16.27 -13.61
N ASP A 111 6.01 -17.56 -13.75
CA ASP A 111 6.78 -18.55 -14.49
C ASP A 111 7.54 -17.94 -15.66
N VAL A 112 8.86 -18.04 -15.60
CA VAL A 112 9.69 -17.91 -16.79
C VAL A 112 9.33 -19.12 -17.64
N ASP A 113 8.48 -18.96 -18.66
CA ASP A 113 8.28 -19.97 -19.70
C ASP A 113 9.68 -20.43 -20.18
N PRO A 114 10.09 -21.69 -19.93
CA PRO A 114 11.35 -22.18 -20.46
C PRO A 114 11.10 -22.76 -21.86
N ASP A 115 10.75 -21.91 -22.85
CA ASP A 115 10.92 -22.28 -24.27
C ASP A 115 10.85 -21.09 -25.24
N SER A 116 12.00 -20.71 -25.80
CA SER A 116 12.18 -20.40 -27.23
C SER A 116 13.64 -20.53 -27.60
#